data_AF-A0A8J7E726-F1
#
_entry.id   AF-A0A8J7E726-F1
#
_cell.length_a   1.000
_cell.length_b   1.000
_cell.length_c   1.000
_cell.angle_alpha   90.00
_cell.angle_beta   90.00
_cell.angle_gamma   90.00
#
_symmetry.space_group_name_H-M   'P 1'
#
loop_
_entity.id
_entity.type
_entity.pdbx_description
1 polymer ?
#
loop_
_entity_poly.entity_id
_entity_poly.type
_entity_poly.pdbx_seq_one_letter_code
_entity_poly.pdbx_strand_id
1 'polypeptide(L)'
;MQPVDFTTLMALHHSLVANWIPARCENVVQLDPTTLTLGLRTLDRRRWLTISWHPQAARLHLGEAPPKGPDTFTFSQQLKHQIGQLALVAIAPVAPWERALDCKELVELL
;
A
#
# COMPACT_ATOMS: atom_id res chain seq x y z
N MET A 1 1.60 19.56 8.07
CA MET A 1 1.87 18.13 7.78
C MET A 1 3.34 17.86 8.01
N GLN A 2 3.71 16.77 8.70
CA GLN A 2 5.11 16.42 8.92
C GLN A 2 5.67 15.72 7.67
N PRO A 3 6.85 16.11 7.15
CA PRO A 3 7.47 15.43 6.01
C PRO A 3 7.85 14.00 6.39
N VAL A 4 7.64 13.05 5.49
CA VAL A 4 8.12 11.66 5.64
C VAL A 4 9.54 11.61 5.12
N ASP A 5 10.51 11.53 6.03
CA ASP A 5 11.91 11.29 5.69
C ASP A 5 12.22 9.79 5.53
N PHE A 6 13.47 9.46 5.21
CA PHE A 6 13.92 8.07 5.06
C PHE A 6 13.69 7.27 6.35
N THR A 7 14.05 7.83 7.51
CA THR A 7 13.91 7.15 8.80
C THR A 7 12.45 6.82 9.11
N THR A 8 11.54 7.75 8.84
CA THR A 8 10.09 7.55 9.00
C THR A 8 9.58 6.46 8.06
N LEU A 9 10.03 6.46 6.80
CA LEU A 9 9.67 5.42 5.84
C LEU A 9 10.18 4.04 6.29
N MET A 10 11.41 3.95 6.80
CA MET A 10 11.97 2.69 7.31
C MET A 10 11.28 2.21 8.58
N ALA A 11 10.87 3.12 9.47
CA ALA A 11 10.06 2.76 10.64
C ALA A 11 8.70 2.17 10.22
N LEU A 12 8.06 2.77 9.20
CA LEU A 12 6.82 2.25 8.64
C LEU A 12 7.02 0.90 7.93
N HIS A 13 8.10 0.76 7.16
CA HIS A 13 8.50 -0.51 6.52
C HIS A 13 8.65 -1.62 7.55
N HIS A 14 9.38 -1.38 8.63
CA HIS A 14 9.57 -2.35 9.70
C HIS A 14 8.23 -2.76 10.34
N SER A 15 7.33 -1.79 10.58
CA SER A 15 5.99 -2.06 11.09
C SER A 15 5.14 -2.91 10.15
N LEU A 16 5.20 -2.64 8.84
CA LEU A 16 4.49 -3.40 7.81
C LEU A 16 4.99 -4.86 7.75
N VAL A 17 6.31 -5.06 7.65
CA VAL A 17 6.90 -6.40 7.58
C VAL A 17 6.58 -7.22 8.83
N ALA A 18 6.65 -6.61 10.02
CA ALA A 18 6.42 -7.31 11.27
C ALA A 18 4.94 -7.66 11.53
N ASN A 19 3.99 -6.86 11.05
CA ASN A 19 2.59 -6.95 11.49
C ASN A 19 1.55 -7.14 10.37
N TRP A 20 1.92 -6.92 9.11
CA TRP A 20 0.99 -6.92 7.98
C TRP A 20 1.34 -7.92 6.89
N ILE A 21 2.57 -8.42 6.84
CA ILE A 21 3.01 -9.33 5.79
C ILE A 21 3.14 -10.75 6.36
N PRO A 22 2.63 -11.79 5.67
CA PRO A 22 1.92 -11.73 4.40
C PRO A 22 0.48 -11.18 4.53
N ALA A 23 0.00 -10.51 3.48
CA ALA A 23 -1.41 -10.11 3.37
C ALA A 23 -1.93 -10.19 1.94
N ARG A 24 -3.22 -10.51 1.80
CA ARG A 24 -3.91 -10.54 0.51
C ARG A 24 -4.52 -9.17 0.18
N CYS A 25 -4.34 -8.68 -1.04
CA CYS A 25 -4.99 -7.46 -1.51
C CYS A 25 -6.46 -7.73 -1.85
N GLU A 26 -7.40 -7.22 -1.04
CA GLU A 26 -8.84 -7.39 -1.27
C GLU A 26 -9.48 -6.21 -1.99
N ASN A 27 -8.96 -5.01 -1.74
CA ASN A 27 -9.51 -3.78 -2.30
C ASN A 27 -8.42 -2.82 -2.69
N VAL A 28 -8.70 -2.08 -3.75
CA VAL A 28 -7.93 -0.93 -4.21
C VAL A 28 -8.95 0.19 -4.41
N VAL A 29 -8.74 1.32 -3.76
CA VAL A 29 -9.62 2.49 -3.87
C VAL A 29 -8.77 3.73 -4.03
N GLN A 30 -8.98 4.49 -5.09
CA GLN A 30 -8.31 5.77 -5.29
C GLN A 30 -9.16 6.92 -4.71
N LEU A 31 -8.57 7.68 -3.80
CA LEU A 31 -9.23 8.80 -3.12
C LEU A 31 -9.16 10.09 -3.93
N ASP A 32 -8.04 10.29 -4.61
CA ASP A 32 -7.74 11.47 -5.42
C ASP A 32 -6.67 11.11 -6.47
N PRO A 33 -6.32 12.00 -7.42
CA PRO A 33 -5.34 11.70 -8.47
C PRO A 33 -3.94 11.27 -7.97
N THR A 34 -3.64 11.48 -6.69
CA THR A 34 -2.33 11.25 -6.07
C THR A 34 -2.36 10.35 -4.84
N THR A 35 -3.52 9.78 -4.48
CA THR A 35 -3.68 8.97 -3.27
C THR A 35 -4.52 7.73 -3.52
N LEU A 36 -3.94 6.58 -3.21
CA LEU A 36 -4.53 5.26 -3.29
C LEU A 36 -4.63 4.64 -1.89
N THR A 37 -5.63 3.79 -1.68
CA THR A 37 -5.75 2.97 -0.49
C THR A 37 -5.88 1.51 -0.87
N LEU A 38 -5.10 0.65 -0.21
CA LEU A 38 -5.11 -0.79 -0.37
C LEU A 38 -5.75 -1.43 0.87
N GLY A 39 -6.81 -2.20 0.67
CA GLY A 39 -7.39 -3.06 1.69
C GLY A 39 -6.63 -4.38 1.73
N LEU A 40 -5.78 -4.54 2.74
CA LEU A 40 -4.92 -5.71 2.92
C LEU A 40 -5.52 -6.62 4.00
N ARG A 41 -5.70 -7.90 3.68
CA ARG A 41 -6.18 -8.93 4.59
C ARG A 41 -5.01 -9.72 5.15
N THR A 42 -4.74 -9.54 6.43
CA THR A 42 -3.85 -10.42 7.22
C THR A 42 -4.64 -11.63 7.71
N LEU A 43 -3.97 -12.56 8.39
CA LEU A 43 -4.61 -13.75 8.98
C LEU A 43 -5.71 -13.41 9.98
N ASP A 44 -5.53 -12.34 10.76
CA ASP A 44 -6.40 -11.97 11.88
C ASP A 44 -7.42 -10.88 11.53
N ARG A 45 -7.09 -9.96 10.63
CA ARG A 45 -7.94 -8.79 10.36
C ARG A 45 -7.70 -8.20 8.97
N ARG A 46 -8.58 -7.29 8.60
CA ARG A 46 -8.36 -6.40 7.45
C ARG A 46 -7.79 -5.07 7.92
N ARG A 47 -6.83 -4.54 7.18
CA ARG A 47 -6.17 -3.27 7.45
C ARG A 47 -6.06 -2.46 6.16
N TRP A 48 -5.82 -1.15 6.28
CA TRP A 48 -5.78 -0.24 5.13
C TRP A 48 -4.46 0.51 5.05
N LEU A 49 -3.76 0.34 3.92
CA LEU A 49 -2.53 1.03 3.60
C LEU A 49 -2.81 2.14 2.60
N THR A 50 -2.59 3.39 3.01
CA THR A 50 -2.68 4.55 2.12
C THR A 50 -1.31 4.82 1.50
N ILE A 51 -1.31 4.99 0.19
CA ILE A 51 -0.15 5.32 -0.64
C ILE A 51 -0.45 6.66 -1.30
N SER A 52 0.38 7.66 -1.03
CA SER A 52 0.27 8.97 -1.67
C SER A 52 1.57 9.34 -2.36
N TRP A 53 1.48 9.75 -3.62
CA TRP A 53 2.57 10.28 -4.43
C TRP A 53 2.39 11.79 -4.71
N HIS A 54 1.65 12.49 -3.84
CA HIS A 54 1.46 13.93 -3.95
C HIS A 54 2.83 14.67 -3.90
N PRO A 55 3.11 15.64 -4.79
CA PRO A 55 4.45 16.27 -4.90
C PRO A 55 5.00 16.85 -3.59
N GLN A 56 4.12 17.38 -2.74
CA GLN A 56 4.50 18.00 -1.46
C GLN A 56 4.18 17.11 -0.24
N ALA A 57 3.47 16.00 -0.43
CA ALA A 57 2.88 15.22 0.66
C ALA A 57 2.99 13.69 0.47
N ALA A 58 3.96 13.25 -0.34
CA ALA A 58 4.19 11.85 -0.62
C ALA A 58 4.50 11.06 0.66
N ARG A 59 3.75 9.98 0.89
CA ARG A 59 3.78 9.22 2.13
C ARG A 59 3.15 7.84 1.97
N LEU A 60 3.55 6.94 2.85
CA LEU A 60 2.80 5.74 3.21
C LEU A 60 2.16 5.95 4.58
N HIS A 61 0.97 5.42 4.78
CA HIS A 61 0.25 5.58 6.03
C HIS A 61 -0.63 4.36 6.33
N LEU A 62 -0.50 3.84 7.55
CA LEU A 62 -1.38 2.80 8.09
C LEU A 62 -2.61 3.49 8.67
N GLY A 63 -3.80 3.15 8.19
CA GLY A 63 -4.99 3.89 8.59
C GLY A 63 -6.28 3.11 8.50
N GLU A 64 -7.36 3.88 8.49
CA GLU A 64 -8.73 3.40 8.43
C GLU A 64 -9.20 3.17 7.00
N ALA A 65 -10.39 2.59 6.89
CA ALA A 65 -11.05 2.42 5.61
C ALA A 65 -11.28 3.78 4.92
N PRO A 66 -11.13 3.87 3.60
CA PRO A 66 -11.48 5.06 2.85
C PRO A 66 -12.98 5.39 3.04
N PRO A 67 -13.38 6.67 2.94
CA PRO A 67 -14.79 7.05 2.93
C PRO A 67 -15.58 6.25 1.89
N LYS A 68 -16.83 5.92 2.22
CA LYS A 68 -17.70 5.20 1.28
C LYS A 68 -18.08 6.14 0.13
N GLY A 69 -17.79 5.72 -1.10
CA GLY A 69 -18.13 6.43 -2.33
C GLY A 69 -17.78 5.61 -3.56
N PRO A 70 -18.33 5.96 -4.73
CA PRO A 70 -17.95 5.31 -5.98
C PRO A 70 -16.50 5.67 -6.31
N ASP A 71 -15.69 4.64 -6.60
CA ASP A 71 -14.36 4.85 -7.18
C ASP A 71 -14.49 4.92 -8.71
N THR A 72 -14.39 6.13 -9.24
CA THR A 72 -14.51 6.42 -10.68
C THR A 72 -13.17 6.43 -11.40
N PHE A 73 -12.05 6.19 -10.72
CA PHE A 73 -10.74 6.25 -11.33
C PHE A 73 -10.42 4.97 -12.10
N THR A 74 -9.92 5.11 -13.32
CA THR A 74 -9.51 3.96 -14.14
C THR A 74 -8.25 3.30 -13.60
N PHE A 75 -7.36 4.06 -12.96
CA PHE A 75 -6.11 3.56 -12.41
C PHE A 75 -6.34 2.58 -11.25
N SER A 76 -7.21 2.90 -10.29
CA SER A 76 -7.60 1.97 -9.23
C SER A 76 -8.28 0.71 -9.78
N GLN A 77 -9.12 0.85 -10.81
CA GLN A 77 -9.77 -0.28 -11.47
C GLN A 77 -8.75 -1.22 -12.14
N GLN A 78 -7.76 -0.66 -12.84
CA GLN A 78 -6.66 -1.42 -13.44
C GLN A 78 -5.81 -2.11 -12.39
N LEU A 79 -5.41 -1.41 -11.32
CA LEU A 79 -4.67 -2.01 -10.22
C LEU A 79 -5.47 -3.13 -9.54
N LYS A 80 -6.76 -2.90 -9.25
CA LYS A 80 -7.63 -3.92 -8.68
C LYS A 80 -7.68 -5.18 -9.55
N HIS A 81 -7.67 -5.03 -10.87
CA HIS A 81 -7.65 -6.16 -11.79
C HIS A 81 -6.30 -6.89 -11.78
N GLN A 82 -5.18 -6.15 -11.75
CA GLN A 82 -3.83 -6.73 -11.81
C GLN A 82 -3.40 -7.40 -10.51
N ILE A 83 -3.64 -6.75 -9.36
CA ILE A 83 -3.14 -7.19 -8.05
C ILE A 83 -4.24 -7.64 -7.08
N GLY A 84 -5.51 -7.60 -7.53
CA GLY A 84 -6.62 -8.10 -6.73
C GLY A 84 -6.45 -9.59 -6.41
N GLN A 85 -6.69 -9.94 -5.15
CA GLN A 85 -6.52 -11.30 -4.60
C GLN A 85 -5.08 -11.82 -4.55
N LEU A 86 -4.09 -11.10 -5.07
CA LEU A 86 -2.69 -11.48 -4.91
C LEU A 86 -2.24 -11.29 -3.46
N ALA A 87 -1.29 -12.13 -3.05
CA ALA A 87 -0.65 -12.03 -1.74
C ALA A 87 0.58 -11.13 -1.84
N LEU A 88 0.59 -10.03 -1.08
CA LEU A 88 1.78 -9.25 -0.78
C LEU A 88 2.60 -10.03 0.25
N VAL A 89 3.77 -10.52 -0.17
CA VAL A 89 4.62 -11.43 0.61
C VAL A 89 5.91 -10.80 1.09
N ALA A 90 6.34 -9.69 0.49
CA ALA A 90 7.47 -8.92 0.97
C ALA A 90 7.34 -7.45 0.61
N ILE A 91 7.96 -6.59 1.42
CA ILE A 91 8.29 -5.22 1.07
C ILE A 91 9.77 -5.02 1.37
N ALA A 92 10.52 -4.43 0.46
CA ALA A 92 11.96 -4.20 0.62
C ALA A 92 12.35 -2.79 0.13
N PRO A 93 13.33 -2.11 0.75
CA PRO A 93 13.93 -0.92 0.16
C PRO A 93 14.51 -1.23 -1.22
N VAL A 94 14.30 -0.34 -2.19
CA VAL A 94 14.83 -0.50 -3.56
C VAL A 94 16.36 -0.39 -3.57
N ALA A 95 16.91 0.56 -2.80
CA ALA A 95 18.33 0.78 -2.62
C ALA A 95 18.64 1.42 -1.25
N PRO A 96 19.90 1.38 -0.78
CA PRO A 96 20.29 2.06 0.45
C PRO A 96 19.98 3.57 0.39
N TRP A 97 19.40 4.10 1.47
CA TRP A 97 19.08 5.53 1.63
C TRP A 97 18.05 6.11 0.65
N GLU A 98 17.42 5.28 -0.19
CA GLU A 98 16.33 5.72 -1.06
C GLU A 98 14.98 5.66 -0.36
N ARG A 99 14.13 6.65 -0.66
CA ARG A 99 12.74 6.70 -0.18
C ARG A 99 11.79 5.90 -1.07
N ALA A 100 12.23 4.71 -1.48
CA ALA A 100 11.51 3.83 -2.39
C ALA A 100 11.44 2.42 -1.79
N LEU A 101 10.23 1.84 -1.84
CA LEU A 101 9.96 0.48 -1.39
C LEU A 101 9.41 -0.33 -2.57
N ASP A 102 9.98 -1.50 -2.77
CA ASP A 102 9.50 -2.53 -3.68
C ASP A 102 8.51 -3.44 -2.93
N CYS A 103 7.32 -3.61 -3.47
CA CYS A 103 6.26 -4.47 -2.94
C CYS A 103 6.19 -5.73 -3.80
N LYS A 104 6.51 -6.89 -3.22
CA LYS A 104 6.57 -8.16 -3.94
C LYS A 104 5.33 -8.99 -3.70
N GLU A 105 4.64 -9.30 -4.77
CA GLU A 105 3.56 -10.27 -4.81
C GLU A 105 4.07 -11.69 -5.05
N LEU A 106 3.32 -12.66 -4.55
CA LEU A 106 3.45 -14.05 -4.97
C LEU A 106 2.43 -14.31 -6.07
N VAL A 107 2.94 -14.57 -7.27
CA VAL A 107 2.13 -15.10 -8.37
C VAL A 107 2.06 -16.61 -8.16
N GLU A 108 0.87 -17.18 -7.96
CA GLU A 108 0.72 -18.63 -8.09
C GLU A 108 1.13 -18.97 -9.54
N LEU A 109 2.26 -19.65 -9.69
CA LEU A 109 2.65 -20.30 -10.94
C LEU A 109 1.63 -21.43 -11.18
N LEU A 110 0.53 -21.10 -11.86
CA LEU A 110 -0.34 -22.08 -12.52
C LEU A 110 0.32 -22.57 -13.81
#